data_AF-A0A8J2NGW8-F1
#
_entry.id   AF-A0A8J2NGW8-F1
#
_cell.length_a   1.000
_cell.length_b   1.000
_cell.length_c   1.000
_cell.angle_alpha   90.00
_cell.angle_beta   90.00
_cell.angle_gamma   90.00
#
_symmetry.space_group_name_H-M   'P 1'
#
loop_
_entity.id
_entity.type
_entity.pdbx_description
1 polymer ?
#
loop_
_entity_poly.entity_id
_entity_poly.type
_entity_poly.pdbx_seq_one_letter_code
_entity_poly.pdbx_strand_id
1 'polypeptide(L)'
;MAESLPCPSWVWSNNSNVHAAKDRSWFGADYTTLDSVAGSMTGETRAPVVGIGTVELPVKRSPTATGPRSHGILRLRNVLHVPTLICNIIGSPILDEYTIHTDFNDKDTKGTIKDKHGRNAAYFDSRLKLFQVRLSGPPVGPRVGPAPLEVSKLYVINVLWADDEREKWEELRASKALQQAEAGPLTTEEKQWLKNHWGNEFKFLMSHGLNINKEDDREEGRSILRAIMADSDDDDSDDSDVGLGYSNDDRPEVQLAESYFDADELKFINKHYGDSLTFMITFGLKFYKAEDCEEARSIVGSLMHPESDDNDD
;
A
#
# COMPACT_ATOMS: atom_id res chain seq x y z
N MET A 1 -7.04 16.18 -14.95
CA MET A 1 -7.69 16.81 -13.78
C MET A 1 -6.60 17.13 -12.78
N ALA A 2 -6.53 18.35 -12.23
CA ALA A 2 -5.51 18.65 -11.22
C ALA A 2 -5.79 17.79 -9.97
N GLU A 3 -4.82 16.99 -9.54
CA GLU A 3 -4.92 16.23 -8.30
C GLU A 3 -5.24 17.18 -7.15
N SER A 4 -6.31 16.90 -6.40
CA SER A 4 -6.64 17.70 -5.21
C SER A 4 -5.56 17.48 -4.16
N LEU A 5 -4.77 18.52 -3.89
CA LEU A 5 -3.71 18.45 -2.89
C LEU A 5 -4.31 18.17 -1.49
N PRO A 6 -3.65 17.35 -0.67
CA PRO A 6 -4.14 16.99 0.65
C PRO A 6 -4.29 18.20 1.58
N CYS A 7 -5.29 18.15 2.46
CA CYS A 7 -5.49 19.11 3.52
C CYS A 7 -4.23 19.22 4.41
N PRO A 8 -3.65 20.42 4.58
CA PRO A 8 -2.44 20.61 5.36
C PRO A 8 -2.67 20.59 6.88
N SER A 9 -3.90 20.82 7.31
CA SER A 9 -4.20 21.13 8.71
C SER A 9 -4.38 19.87 9.54
N TRP A 10 -3.41 19.60 10.41
CA TRP A 10 -3.44 18.53 11.41
C TRP A 10 -3.56 19.14 12.80
N VAL A 11 -4.77 19.13 13.36
CA VAL A 11 -5.09 19.76 14.65
C VAL A 11 -5.05 18.72 15.75
N TRP A 12 -4.27 18.96 16.80
CA TRP A 12 -4.41 18.18 18.03
C TRP A 12 -5.66 18.60 18.80
N SER A 13 -6.48 17.62 19.16
CA SER A 13 -7.71 17.79 19.94
C SER A 13 -7.71 16.78 21.09
N ASN A 14 -7.62 17.29 22.31
CA ASN A 14 -7.67 16.48 23.53
C ASN A 14 -9.04 15.86 23.82
N ASN A 15 -10.09 16.34 23.14
CA ASN A 15 -11.44 15.79 23.27
C ASN A 15 -11.80 14.80 22.14
N SER A 16 -10.81 14.36 21.36
CA SER A 16 -11.00 13.31 20.35
C SER A 16 -10.43 11.99 20.85
N ASN A 17 -11.19 10.90 20.74
CA ASN A 17 -10.74 9.56 21.16
C ASN A 17 -10.09 8.75 20.01
N VAL A 18 -9.97 9.35 18.82
CA VAL A 18 -9.40 8.72 17.62
C VAL A 18 -8.70 9.76 16.74
N HIS A 19 -7.81 9.32 15.86
CA HIS A 19 -7.28 10.16 14.78
C HIS A 19 -8.22 10.15 13.58
N ALA A 20 -8.27 11.24 12.82
CA ALA A 20 -9.01 11.28 11.57
C ALA A 20 -8.31 12.12 10.51
N ALA A 21 -8.37 11.68 9.25
CA ALA A 21 -7.85 12.40 8.10
C ALA A 21 -8.94 12.56 7.05
N LYS A 22 -8.92 13.70 6.36
CA LYS A 22 -9.85 14.06 5.30
C LYS A 22 -9.53 13.33 4.00
N ASP A 23 -8.26 13.29 3.63
CA ASP A 23 -7.87 12.91 2.26
C ASP A 23 -7.16 11.55 2.23
N ARG A 24 -7.57 10.71 1.27
CA ARG A 24 -7.02 9.35 1.06
C ARG A 24 -5.50 9.33 0.82
N SER A 25 -4.94 10.40 0.27
CA SER A 25 -3.51 10.51 -0.07
C SER A 25 -2.59 10.56 1.15
N TRP A 26 -3.13 10.75 2.37
CA TRP A 26 -2.34 10.68 3.60
C TRP A 26 -2.03 9.25 4.03
N PHE A 27 -2.79 8.27 3.57
CA PHE A 27 -2.74 6.90 4.06
C PHE A 27 -1.74 6.05 3.29
N GLY A 28 -1.02 5.20 4.03
CA GLY A 28 -0.08 4.23 3.48
C GLY A 28 -0.74 3.02 2.81
N ALA A 29 0.07 1.99 2.59
CA ALA A 29 -0.35 0.74 1.95
C ALA A 29 -1.30 -0.10 2.82
N ASP A 30 -1.31 0.12 4.14
CA ASP A 30 -2.18 -0.59 5.08
C ASP A 30 -3.62 -0.04 5.14
N TYR A 31 -3.98 0.87 4.25
CA TYR A 31 -5.32 1.41 4.17
C TYR A 31 -6.34 0.31 3.87
N THR A 32 -7.32 0.18 4.77
CA THR A 32 -8.44 -0.74 4.63
C THR A 32 -9.72 0.04 4.48
N THR A 33 -10.57 -0.35 3.53
CA THR A 33 -11.93 0.18 3.42
C THR A 33 -12.75 -0.23 4.64
N LEU A 34 -13.52 0.70 5.18
CA LEU A 34 -14.30 0.52 6.38
C LEU A 34 -15.59 1.30 6.20
N ASP A 35 -16.73 0.64 6.38
CA ASP A 35 -18.02 1.31 6.50
C ASP A 35 -18.32 1.50 7.98
N SER A 36 -18.21 2.74 8.45
CA SER A 36 -18.39 3.09 9.86
C SER A 36 -18.84 4.55 9.98
N VAL A 37 -19.12 4.98 11.20
CA VAL A 37 -19.51 6.37 11.50
C VAL A 37 -18.72 6.93 12.68
N ALA A 38 -18.34 8.19 12.57
CA ALA A 38 -17.73 8.95 13.65
C ALA A 38 -18.65 10.11 14.06
N GLY A 39 -18.77 10.35 15.36
CA GLY A 39 -19.51 11.45 15.93
C GLY A 39 -18.63 12.64 16.30
N SER A 40 -19.27 13.61 16.95
CA SER A 40 -18.62 14.76 17.60
C SER A 40 -19.18 14.97 19.00
N MET A 41 -18.49 15.73 19.84
CA MET A 41 -18.91 16.02 21.21
C MET A 41 -20.29 16.66 21.33
N THR A 42 -20.77 17.37 20.30
CA THR A 42 -22.09 18.01 20.33
C THR A 42 -23.22 17.04 19.99
N GLY A 43 -22.92 15.77 19.66
CA GLY A 43 -23.90 14.68 19.48
C GLY A 43 -24.76 14.74 18.22
N GLU A 44 -24.87 15.90 17.58
CA GLU A 44 -25.81 16.13 16.47
C GLU A 44 -25.32 15.62 15.11
N THR A 45 -23.99 15.54 14.90
CA THR A 45 -23.42 15.20 13.59
C THR A 45 -22.72 13.86 13.60
N ARG A 46 -23.14 12.96 12.70
CA ARG A 46 -22.42 11.73 12.33
C ARG A 46 -21.75 11.94 10.97
N ALA A 47 -20.45 11.69 10.93
CA ALA A 47 -19.63 11.75 9.73
C ALA A 47 -19.35 10.32 9.24
N PRO A 48 -19.51 10.03 7.93
CA PRO A 48 -19.19 8.72 7.38
C PRO A 48 -17.68 8.49 7.40
N VAL A 49 -17.28 7.35 7.95
CA VAL A 49 -15.92 6.82 7.88
C VAL A 49 -15.90 5.85 6.70
N VAL A 50 -14.96 6.04 5.77
CA VAL A 50 -14.87 5.22 4.54
C VAL A 50 -13.60 4.35 4.49
N GLY A 51 -12.77 4.44 5.54
CA GLY A 51 -11.56 3.65 5.66
C GLY A 51 -10.78 3.93 6.93
N ILE A 52 -9.74 3.14 7.13
CA ILE A 52 -8.83 3.24 8.26
C ILE A 52 -7.43 2.81 7.84
N GLY A 53 -6.39 3.40 8.42
CA GLY A 53 -5.02 2.97 8.15
C GLY A 53 -3.98 3.78 8.91
N THR A 54 -2.72 3.66 8.49
CA THR A 54 -1.60 4.42 9.05
C THR A 54 -1.32 5.66 8.21
N VAL A 55 -1.02 6.76 8.90
CA VAL A 55 -0.56 8.02 8.29
C VAL A 55 0.84 8.33 8.82
N GLU A 56 1.78 8.53 7.91
CA GLU A 56 3.14 8.96 8.21
C GLU A 56 3.29 10.45 7.86
N LEU A 57 3.26 11.31 8.88
CA LEU A 57 3.29 12.76 8.67
C LEU A 57 4.71 13.31 8.65
N PRO A 58 5.19 13.88 7.54
CA PRO A 58 6.45 14.60 7.51
C PRO A 58 6.27 15.93 8.25
N VAL A 59 7.00 16.11 9.36
CA VAL A 59 6.84 17.25 10.28
C VAL A 59 8.16 17.93 10.57
N LYS A 60 8.10 19.20 10.96
CA LYS A 60 9.25 19.92 11.52
C LYS A 60 9.35 19.63 13.02
N ARG A 61 10.57 19.36 13.51
CA ARG A 61 10.84 19.02 14.92
C ARG A 61 11.03 20.24 15.82
N SER A 62 11.38 21.38 15.25
CA SER A 62 11.60 22.64 15.97
C SER A 62 11.38 23.84 15.03
N PRO A 63 10.91 24.99 15.54
CA PRO A 63 10.79 26.22 14.76
C PRO A 63 12.15 26.78 14.29
N THR A 64 13.22 26.56 15.06
CA THR A 64 14.55 27.14 14.81
C THR A 64 15.51 26.18 14.10
N ALA A 65 15.18 24.88 14.04
CA ALA A 65 16.06 23.89 13.45
C ALA A 65 16.03 23.94 11.90
N THR A 66 17.20 23.89 11.29
CA THR A 66 17.40 23.88 9.83
C THR A 66 18.07 22.59 9.36
N GLY A 67 18.01 22.33 8.05
CA GLY A 67 18.62 21.15 7.41
C GLY A 67 17.85 19.83 7.62
N PRO A 68 18.34 18.71 7.07
CA PRO A 68 17.60 17.44 7.01
C PRO A 68 17.17 16.90 8.38
N ARG A 69 18.02 17.05 9.41
CA ARG A 69 17.72 16.60 10.78
C ARG A 69 16.65 17.41 11.51
N SER A 70 16.23 18.55 10.95
CA SER A 70 15.12 19.36 11.47
C SER A 70 13.75 18.77 11.17
N HIS A 71 13.71 17.70 10.37
CA HIS A 71 12.50 17.01 9.95
C HIS A 71 12.38 15.66 10.66
N GLY A 72 11.16 15.18 10.78
CA GLY A 72 10.84 13.85 11.31
C GLY A 72 9.54 13.32 10.74
N ILE A 73 9.24 12.07 11.06
CA ILE A 73 7.97 11.43 10.73
C ILE A 73 7.19 11.24 12.02
N LEU A 74 5.98 11.81 12.09
CA LEU A 74 5.01 11.54 13.13
C LEU A 74 4.05 10.47 12.61
N ARG A 75 4.18 9.25 13.13
CA ARG A 75 3.36 8.11 12.69
C ARG A 75 2.09 8.05 13.53
N LEU A 76 0.94 8.07 12.86
CA LEU A 76 -0.38 7.92 13.47
C LEU A 76 -1.00 6.62 12.96
N ARG A 77 -1.36 5.72 13.88
CA ARG A 77 -1.96 4.42 13.56
C ARG A 77 -3.47 4.48 13.74
N ASN A 78 -4.20 3.60 13.07
CA ASN A 78 -5.65 3.49 13.19
C ASN A 78 -6.37 4.84 12.95
N VAL A 79 -5.91 5.59 11.95
CA VAL A 79 -6.48 6.87 11.57
C VAL A 79 -7.73 6.62 10.74
N LEU A 80 -8.86 7.24 11.09
CA LEU A 80 -10.08 7.14 10.30
C LEU A 80 -10.02 8.03 9.06
N HIS A 81 -10.45 7.53 7.92
CA HIS A 81 -10.64 8.33 6.71
C HIS A 81 -12.07 8.87 6.68
N VAL A 82 -12.20 10.18 6.85
CA VAL A 82 -13.48 10.89 6.97
C VAL A 82 -13.49 12.08 6.00
N PRO A 83 -13.89 11.86 4.72
CA PRO A 83 -13.80 12.87 3.66
C PRO A 83 -14.56 14.18 3.92
N THR A 84 -15.60 14.10 4.76
CA THR A 84 -16.47 15.25 5.09
C THR A 84 -15.85 16.22 6.09
N LEU A 85 -14.72 15.88 6.72
CA LEU A 85 -14.05 16.77 7.66
C LEU A 85 -13.55 18.07 7.01
N ILE A 86 -13.51 19.14 7.79
CA ILE A 86 -12.90 20.41 7.37
C ILE A 86 -11.36 20.36 7.43
N CYS A 87 -10.79 19.55 8.33
CA CYS A 87 -9.35 19.34 8.49
C CYS A 87 -9.05 17.98 9.14
N ASN A 88 -7.77 17.61 9.19
CA ASN A 88 -7.32 16.39 9.87
C ASN A 88 -7.20 16.64 11.38
N ILE A 89 -7.35 15.56 12.17
CA ILE A 89 -7.45 15.60 13.62
C ILE A 89 -6.52 14.55 14.23
N ILE A 90 -5.72 14.98 15.19
CA ILE A 90 -4.89 14.13 16.05
C ILE A 90 -5.59 14.01 17.41
N GLY A 91 -6.25 12.88 17.67
CA GLY A 91 -6.87 12.59 18.96
C GLY A 91 -5.92 11.99 20.00
N SER A 92 -6.51 11.55 21.11
CA SER A 92 -5.81 11.03 22.30
C SER A 92 -4.93 9.80 22.09
N PRO A 93 -5.11 8.89 21.11
CA PRO A 93 -4.20 7.74 20.96
C PRO A 93 -2.74 8.12 20.71
N ILE A 94 -2.45 9.36 20.30
CA ILE A 94 -1.06 9.86 20.22
C ILE A 94 -0.34 9.82 21.58
N LEU A 95 -1.08 9.86 22.69
CA LEU A 95 -0.53 9.90 24.04
C LEU A 95 0.10 8.57 24.49
N ASP A 96 -0.18 7.47 23.78
CA ASP A 96 0.43 6.16 24.03
C ASP A 96 1.92 6.12 23.65
N GLU A 97 2.29 6.95 22.68
CA GLU A 97 3.64 7.03 22.13
C GLU A 97 4.36 8.35 22.43
N TYR A 98 3.62 9.43 22.64
CA TYR A 98 4.15 10.78 22.75
C TYR A 98 3.60 11.56 23.94
N THR A 99 4.37 12.54 24.42
CA THR A 99 3.90 13.52 25.41
C THR A 99 3.64 14.86 24.75
N ILE A 100 2.46 15.42 24.98
CA ILE A 100 2.06 16.71 24.42
C ILE A 100 2.18 17.79 25.49
N HIS A 101 2.91 18.84 25.16
CA HIS A 101 3.02 20.05 25.96
C HIS A 101 2.39 21.18 25.17
N THR A 102 1.37 21.82 25.73
CA THR A 102 0.77 23.03 25.15
C THR A 102 1.30 24.26 25.85
N ASP A 103 1.60 25.30 25.08
CA ASP A 103 1.98 26.61 25.59
C ASP A 103 1.17 27.69 24.85
N PHE A 104 0.62 28.64 25.59
CA PHE A 104 -0.16 29.74 25.04
C PHE A 104 0.62 31.07 25.03
N ASN A 105 1.79 31.12 25.68
CA ASN A 105 2.58 32.32 25.90
C ASN A 105 3.87 32.36 25.07
N ASP A 106 4.32 31.21 24.56
CA ASP A 106 5.48 31.13 23.67
C ASP A 106 5.17 31.73 22.28
N LYS A 107 6.07 32.59 21.80
CA LYS A 107 5.92 33.32 20.52
C LYS A 107 6.27 32.45 19.30
N ASP A 108 7.15 31.47 19.49
CA ASP A 108 7.69 30.64 18.42
C ASP A 108 6.88 29.35 18.23
N THR A 109 6.19 28.89 19.28
CA THR A 109 5.41 27.65 19.25
C THR A 109 4.21 27.69 20.20
N LYS A 110 3.13 26.97 19.85
CA LYS A 110 1.99 26.71 20.74
C LYS A 110 2.16 25.46 21.59
N GLY A 111 3.35 24.86 21.55
CA GLY A 111 3.65 23.63 22.25
C GLY A 111 4.41 22.60 21.42
N THR A 112 4.80 21.51 22.05
CA THR A 112 5.63 20.47 21.44
C THR A 112 5.05 19.09 21.67
N ILE A 113 5.30 18.21 20.71
CA ILE A 113 5.05 16.78 20.80
C ILE A 113 6.41 16.13 20.99
N LYS A 114 6.61 15.42 22.10
CA LYS A 114 7.87 14.78 22.48
C LYS A 114 7.74 13.27 22.43
N ASP A 115 8.79 12.59 21.96
CA ASP A 115 8.88 11.13 22.03
C ASP A 115 9.15 10.65 23.46
N LYS A 116 9.13 9.33 23.67
CA LYS A 116 9.41 8.68 24.97
C LYS A 116 10.80 8.99 25.54
N HIS A 117 11.73 9.45 24.71
CA HIS A 117 13.07 9.86 25.12
C HIS A 117 13.16 11.37 25.40
N GLY A 118 12.03 12.08 25.41
CA GLY A 118 11.95 13.51 25.64
C GLY A 118 12.42 14.38 24.46
N ARG A 119 12.71 13.78 23.30
CA ARG A 119 13.15 14.52 22.10
C ARG A 119 11.94 15.06 21.36
N ASN A 120 12.06 16.26 20.80
CA ASN A 120 10.96 16.84 20.02
C ASN A 120 10.70 16.00 18.76
N ALA A 121 9.48 15.48 18.63
CA ALA A 121 8.99 14.80 17.44
C ALA A 121 8.34 15.80 16.48
N ALA A 122 7.57 16.75 17.02
CA ALA A 122 6.92 17.83 16.28
C ALA A 122 6.66 19.06 17.17
N TYR A 123 6.21 20.16 16.58
CA TYR A 123 5.72 21.33 17.31
C TYR A 123 4.45 21.91 16.69
N PHE A 124 3.72 22.70 17.48
CA PHE A 124 2.53 23.43 17.05
C PHE A 124 2.92 24.82 16.54
N ASP A 125 2.59 25.15 15.30
CA ASP A 125 2.97 26.43 14.67
C ASP A 125 2.22 27.59 15.35
N SER A 126 2.96 28.56 15.90
CA SER A 126 2.37 29.69 16.63
C SER A 126 1.48 30.58 15.74
N ARG A 127 1.73 30.60 14.43
CA ARG A 127 1.00 31.41 13.44
C ARG A 127 -0.30 30.78 12.99
N LEU A 128 -0.44 29.46 13.17
CA LEU A 128 -1.63 28.74 12.74
C LEU A 128 -2.69 28.74 13.84
N LYS A 129 -3.97 28.64 13.45
CA LYS A 129 -5.08 28.57 14.41
C LYS A 129 -5.09 27.21 15.13
N LEU A 130 -5.51 27.17 16.39
CA LEU A 130 -5.50 25.95 17.22
C LEU A 130 -4.08 25.33 17.34
N PHE A 131 -3.99 24.11 17.88
CA PHE A 131 -2.75 23.35 18.00
C PHE A 131 -2.46 22.58 16.71
N GLN A 132 -2.14 23.31 15.64
CA GLN A 132 -1.79 22.71 14.35
C GLN A 132 -0.31 22.33 14.28
N VAL A 133 -0.04 21.08 13.91
CA VAL A 133 1.33 20.59 13.72
C VAL A 133 1.96 21.24 12.48
N ARG A 134 3.22 21.65 12.60
CA ARG A 134 3.99 22.14 11.44
C ARG A 134 4.43 20.98 10.54
N LEU A 135 3.79 20.85 9.38
CA LEU A 135 4.24 19.95 8.32
C LEU A 135 5.57 20.40 7.69
N SER A 136 6.33 19.42 7.24
CA SER A 136 7.44 19.63 6.31
C SER A 136 6.89 19.93 4.92
N GLY A 137 7.43 20.96 4.27
CA GLY A 137 7.14 21.21 2.86
C GLY A 137 8.11 20.45 1.94
N PRO A 138 7.94 20.57 0.61
CA PRO A 138 8.87 20.01 -0.37
C PRO A 138 10.31 20.53 -0.15
N PRO A 139 11.33 19.69 -0.41
CA PRO A 139 11.25 18.33 -0.97
C PRO A 139 11.00 17.23 0.08
N VAL A 140 10.98 17.55 1.37
CA VAL A 140 10.90 16.54 2.44
C VAL A 140 9.47 16.04 2.67
N GLY A 141 8.50 16.95 2.67
CA GLY A 141 7.08 16.61 2.76
C GLY A 141 6.31 16.95 1.49
N PRO A 142 5.06 16.51 1.38
CA PRO A 142 4.28 16.66 0.17
C PRO A 142 3.90 18.13 -0.10
N ARG A 143 3.51 18.41 -1.34
CA ARG A 143 2.72 19.62 -1.64
C ARG A 143 1.33 19.43 -1.04
N VAL A 144 0.84 20.46 -0.36
CA VAL A 144 -0.43 20.44 0.36
C VAL A 144 -1.35 21.55 -0.14
N GLY A 145 -2.64 21.36 0.05
CA GLY A 145 -3.68 22.32 -0.33
C GLY A 145 -3.68 23.58 0.55
N PRO A 146 -4.63 24.50 0.31
CA PRO A 146 -4.80 25.68 1.14
C PRO A 146 -5.23 25.31 2.57
N ALA A 147 -4.90 26.17 3.54
CA ALA A 147 -5.35 26.00 4.92
C ALA A 147 -6.89 26.20 5.02
N PRO A 148 -7.66 25.20 5.49
CA PRO A 148 -9.13 25.27 5.52
C PRO A 148 -9.69 26.11 6.68
N LEU A 149 -8.88 26.42 7.71
CA LEU A 149 -9.35 27.11 8.90
C LEU A 149 -9.18 28.62 8.77
N GLU A 150 -10.29 29.34 8.83
CA GLU A 150 -10.32 30.80 8.73
C GLU A 150 -9.96 31.47 10.06
N VAL A 151 -9.21 32.57 9.99
CA VAL A 151 -8.71 33.28 11.18
C VAL A 151 -9.85 33.90 12.01
N SER A 152 -10.95 34.30 11.38
CA SER A 152 -12.09 34.97 12.04
C SER A 152 -13.12 34.04 12.70
N LYS A 153 -13.21 32.76 12.30
CA LYS A 153 -14.27 31.83 12.76
C LYS A 153 -13.91 31.07 14.03
N LEU A 154 -14.81 30.91 14.99
CA LEU A 154 -14.56 29.99 16.11
C LEU A 154 -14.86 28.55 15.67
N TYR A 155 -14.00 27.62 16.09
CA TYR A 155 -14.13 26.20 15.73
C TYR A 155 -14.12 25.35 16.99
N VAL A 156 -14.98 24.34 17.01
CA VAL A 156 -14.92 23.21 17.94
C VAL A 156 -14.60 21.98 17.09
N ILE A 157 -13.33 21.55 17.12
CA ILE A 157 -12.84 20.44 16.30
C ILE A 157 -12.61 19.25 17.21
N ASN A 158 -13.36 18.18 16.99
CA ASN A 158 -13.14 16.90 17.63
C ASN A 158 -13.70 15.76 16.76
N VAL A 159 -13.32 14.54 17.09
CA VAL A 159 -13.87 13.32 16.49
C VAL A 159 -14.00 12.26 17.57
N LEU A 160 -15.18 11.64 17.63
CA LEU A 160 -15.48 10.56 18.54
C LEU A 160 -15.88 9.32 17.75
N TRP A 161 -15.11 8.24 17.89
CA TRP A 161 -15.52 6.93 17.42
C TRP A 161 -16.26 6.21 18.56
N ALA A 162 -17.42 5.63 18.29
CA ALA A 162 -18.19 4.93 19.32
C ALA A 162 -17.50 3.59 19.68
N ASP A 163 -17.72 3.09 20.90
CA ASP A 163 -17.21 1.78 21.32
C ASP A 163 -17.72 0.66 20.42
N ASP A 164 -19.02 0.64 20.12
CA ASP A 164 -19.62 -0.35 19.21
C ASP A 164 -18.99 -0.36 17.81
N GLU A 165 -18.56 0.80 17.31
CA GLU A 165 -17.91 0.90 15.99
C GLU A 165 -16.44 0.45 16.05
N ARG A 166 -15.77 0.67 17.18
CA ARG A 166 -14.43 0.12 17.43
C ARG A 166 -14.47 -1.40 17.55
N GLU A 167 -15.43 -1.94 18.30
CA GLU A 167 -15.57 -3.37 18.52
C GLU A 167 -15.79 -4.12 17.19
N LYS A 168 -16.71 -3.63 16.34
CA LYS A 168 -16.90 -4.16 14.98
C LYS A 168 -15.61 -4.19 14.17
N TRP A 169 -14.81 -3.14 14.28
CA TRP A 169 -13.54 -3.06 13.57
C TRP A 169 -12.50 -4.04 14.13
N GLU A 170 -12.44 -4.22 15.45
CA GLU A 170 -11.56 -5.20 16.07
C GLU A 170 -11.95 -6.64 15.70
N GLU A 171 -13.24 -6.96 15.69
CA GLU A 171 -13.77 -8.23 15.19
C GLU A 171 -13.39 -8.46 13.73
N LEU A 172 -13.64 -7.47 12.86
CA LEU A 172 -13.29 -7.57 11.44
C LEU A 172 -11.78 -7.74 11.22
N ARG A 173 -10.97 -7.03 12.00
CA ARG A 173 -9.50 -7.17 11.97
C ARG A 173 -9.08 -8.56 12.45
N ALA A 174 -9.68 -9.07 13.52
CA ALA A 174 -9.39 -10.40 14.04
C ALA A 174 -9.80 -11.49 13.04
N SER A 175 -10.98 -11.38 12.42
CA SER A 175 -11.43 -12.29 11.37
C SER A 175 -10.50 -12.26 10.15
N LYS A 176 -10.06 -11.08 9.71
CA LYS A 176 -9.06 -10.97 8.63
C LYS A 176 -7.71 -11.58 9.01
N ALA A 177 -7.26 -11.36 10.24
CA ALA A 177 -6.01 -11.95 10.73
C ALA A 177 -6.09 -13.48 10.84
N LEU A 178 -7.25 -14.02 11.23
CA LEU A 178 -7.51 -15.47 11.23
C LEU A 178 -7.56 -16.01 9.80
N GLN A 179 -8.26 -15.34 8.88
CA GLN A 179 -8.28 -15.72 7.47
C GLN A 179 -6.88 -15.69 6.87
N GLN A 180 -6.05 -14.69 7.17
CA GLN A 180 -4.65 -14.64 6.72
C GLN A 180 -3.77 -15.71 7.35
N ALA A 181 -4.00 -16.04 8.63
CA ALA A 181 -3.26 -17.10 9.32
C ALA A 181 -3.65 -18.49 8.81
N GLU A 182 -4.94 -18.71 8.56
CA GLU A 182 -5.47 -19.90 7.89
C GLU A 182 -4.94 -19.95 6.46
N ALA A 183 -4.93 -18.81 5.73
CA ALA A 183 -4.34 -18.59 4.41
C ALA A 183 -2.79 -18.52 4.42
N GLY A 184 -2.14 -19.09 5.44
CA GLY A 184 -0.69 -19.13 5.58
C GLY A 184 0.02 -19.71 4.34
N PRO A 185 1.37 -19.55 4.24
CA PRO A 185 2.13 -20.01 3.08
C PRO A 185 1.79 -21.45 2.73
N LEU A 186 1.72 -21.75 1.43
CA LEU A 186 1.44 -23.11 0.97
C LEU A 186 2.37 -24.11 1.67
N THR A 187 1.78 -25.11 2.34
CA THR A 187 2.53 -26.19 2.97
C THR A 187 3.24 -27.02 1.91
N THR A 188 4.12 -27.93 2.35
CA THR A 188 4.84 -28.80 1.40
C THR A 188 3.85 -29.72 0.67
N GLU A 189 2.84 -30.20 1.40
CA GLU A 189 1.77 -31.06 0.92
C GLU A 189 0.90 -30.32 -0.11
N GLU A 190 0.49 -29.08 0.19
CA GLU A 190 -0.28 -28.25 -0.72
C GLU A 190 0.50 -27.92 -2.00
N LYS A 191 1.81 -27.66 -1.89
CA LYS A 191 2.68 -27.45 -3.06
C LYS A 191 2.80 -28.69 -3.93
N GLN A 192 2.90 -29.87 -3.32
CA GLN A 192 2.97 -31.14 -4.05
C GLN A 192 1.64 -31.44 -4.73
N TRP A 193 0.53 -31.27 -4.02
CA TRP A 193 -0.80 -31.50 -4.57
C TRP A 193 -1.10 -30.54 -5.73
N LEU A 194 -0.78 -29.25 -5.57
CA LEU A 194 -0.90 -28.24 -6.61
C LEU A 194 -0.03 -28.58 -7.83
N LYS A 195 1.22 -29.03 -7.60
CA LYS A 195 2.11 -29.47 -8.68
C LYS A 195 1.54 -30.67 -9.45
N ASN A 196 0.95 -31.62 -8.75
CA ASN A 196 0.40 -32.84 -9.36
C ASN A 196 -0.84 -32.55 -10.21
N HIS A 197 -1.72 -31.66 -9.76
CA HIS A 197 -3.01 -31.41 -10.41
C HIS A 197 -3.01 -30.22 -11.38
N TRP A 198 -2.17 -29.18 -11.16
CA TRP A 198 -2.10 -27.98 -12.01
C TRP A 198 -0.68 -27.68 -12.53
N GLY A 199 0.33 -28.45 -12.14
CA GLY A 199 1.72 -28.26 -12.57
C GLY A 199 2.49 -27.21 -11.74
N ASN A 200 1.93 -26.01 -11.56
CA ASN A 200 2.53 -24.96 -10.73
C ASN A 200 1.52 -23.88 -10.31
N GLU A 201 1.90 -23.07 -9.31
CA GLU A 201 1.02 -22.04 -8.68
C GLU A 201 0.51 -21.03 -9.70
N PHE A 202 1.34 -20.67 -10.68
CA PHE A 202 0.95 -19.74 -11.74
C PHE A 202 -0.21 -20.27 -12.59
N LYS A 203 -0.14 -21.53 -13.04
CA LYS A 203 -1.21 -22.16 -13.83
C LYS A 203 -2.50 -22.29 -13.04
N PHE A 204 -2.40 -22.63 -11.76
CA PHE A 204 -3.55 -22.72 -10.85
C PHE A 204 -4.24 -21.36 -10.63
N LEU A 205 -3.47 -20.30 -10.35
CA LEU A 205 -4.03 -18.96 -10.17
C LEU A 205 -4.65 -18.45 -11.48
N MET A 206 -3.96 -18.63 -12.60
CA MET A 206 -4.44 -18.19 -13.91
C MET A 206 -5.76 -18.88 -14.31
N SER A 207 -5.92 -20.17 -14.03
CA SER A 207 -7.15 -20.91 -14.35
C SER A 207 -8.37 -20.44 -13.54
N HIS A 208 -8.14 -19.81 -12.39
CA HIS A 208 -9.18 -19.19 -11.55
C HIS A 208 -9.30 -17.68 -11.73
N GLY A 209 -8.63 -17.10 -12.74
CA GLY A 209 -8.66 -15.66 -13.03
C GLY A 209 -7.87 -14.80 -12.03
N LEU A 210 -6.99 -15.42 -11.24
CA LEU A 210 -6.19 -14.79 -10.18
C LEU A 210 -4.77 -14.48 -10.67
N ASN A 211 -4.16 -13.40 -10.13
CA ASN A 211 -2.84 -12.94 -10.54
C ASN A 211 -1.74 -13.28 -9.51
N ILE A 212 -0.73 -14.05 -9.94
CA ILE A 212 0.41 -14.41 -9.07
C ILE A 212 1.21 -13.21 -8.51
N ASN A 213 1.10 -12.02 -9.11
CA ASN A 213 1.85 -10.84 -8.68
C ASN A 213 1.09 -9.97 -7.67
N LYS A 214 -0.17 -10.30 -7.36
CA LYS A 214 -0.96 -9.62 -6.33
C LYS A 214 -1.08 -10.54 -5.14
N GLU A 215 -0.60 -10.12 -3.97
CA GLU A 215 -0.64 -10.96 -2.78
C GLU A 215 -2.09 -11.30 -2.39
N ASP A 216 -3.02 -10.36 -2.54
CA ASP A 216 -4.46 -10.59 -2.30
C ASP A 216 -5.00 -11.73 -3.19
N ASP A 217 -4.67 -11.73 -4.49
CA ASP A 217 -5.09 -12.79 -5.43
C ASP A 217 -4.37 -14.12 -5.12
N ARG A 218 -3.12 -14.09 -4.64
CA ARG A 218 -2.43 -15.30 -4.18
C ARG A 218 -3.06 -15.87 -2.92
N GLU A 219 -3.50 -15.01 -2.00
CA GLU A 219 -4.23 -15.38 -0.79
C GLU A 219 -5.55 -16.05 -1.14
N GLU A 220 -6.33 -15.42 -2.03
CA GLU A 220 -7.56 -16.01 -2.57
C GLU A 220 -7.30 -17.37 -3.22
N GLY A 221 -6.21 -17.49 -3.98
CA GLY A 221 -5.79 -18.75 -4.56
C GLY A 221 -5.48 -19.83 -3.52
N ARG A 222 -4.81 -19.49 -2.43
CA ARG A 222 -4.54 -20.45 -1.33
C ARG A 222 -5.85 -20.95 -0.70
N SER A 223 -6.82 -20.07 -0.52
CA SER A 223 -8.15 -20.46 -0.01
C SER A 223 -8.89 -21.39 -0.97
N ILE A 224 -8.88 -21.10 -2.28
CA ILE A 224 -9.49 -21.96 -3.30
C ILE A 224 -8.80 -23.33 -3.33
N LEU A 225 -7.47 -23.36 -3.31
CA LEU A 225 -6.70 -24.60 -3.35
C LEU A 225 -7.09 -25.53 -2.19
N ARG A 226 -7.13 -24.99 -0.98
CA ARG A 226 -7.50 -25.76 0.23
C ARG A 226 -8.94 -26.25 0.20
N ALA A 227 -9.85 -25.46 -0.36
CA ALA A 227 -11.24 -25.89 -0.55
C ALA A 227 -11.33 -27.08 -1.52
N ILE A 228 -10.59 -27.05 -2.64
CA ILE A 228 -10.58 -28.16 -3.59
C ILE A 228 -9.92 -29.41 -2.98
N MET A 229 -8.82 -29.24 -2.24
CA MET A 229 -8.15 -30.35 -1.54
C MET A 229 -9.07 -31.02 -0.52
N ALA A 230 -9.80 -30.23 0.28
CA ALA A 230 -10.74 -30.75 1.29
C ALA A 230 -11.94 -31.49 0.68
N ASP A 231 -12.35 -31.14 -0.55
CA ASP A 231 -13.43 -31.82 -1.29
C ASP A 231 -12.94 -33.10 -2.00
N SER A 232 -11.62 -33.25 -2.19
CA SER A 232 -11.01 -34.43 -2.82
C SER A 232 -10.65 -35.57 -1.87
N ASP A 233 -10.73 -35.35 -0.55
CA ASP A 233 -10.44 -36.37 0.48
C ASP A 233 -11.57 -37.39 0.69
N ASP A 234 -12.64 -37.36 -0.14
CA ASP A 234 -13.81 -38.25 -0.04
C ASP A 234 -13.84 -39.38 -1.09
N ASP A 235 -12.78 -39.57 -1.89
CA ASP A 235 -12.70 -40.66 -2.89
C ASP A 235 -11.37 -41.44 -2.78
N ASP A 236 -11.39 -42.48 -1.93
CA ASP A 236 -10.37 -43.54 -1.88
C ASP A 236 -10.29 -44.27 -3.24
N SER A 237 -9.19 -44.11 -3.98
CA SER A 237 -8.78 -45.11 -4.99
C SER A 237 -7.29 -45.03 -5.36
N ASP A 238 -6.52 -45.90 -4.70
CA ASP A 238 -5.56 -46.86 -5.26
C ASP A 238 -4.59 -46.44 -6.39
N ASP A 239 -3.32 -46.37 -5.99
CA ASP A 239 -2.10 -46.89 -6.65
C ASP A 239 -1.94 -46.80 -8.18
N SER A 240 -0.99 -45.98 -8.64
CA SER A 240 0.14 -46.52 -9.41
C SER A 240 1.29 -45.51 -9.56
N ASP A 241 2.43 -45.93 -9.03
CA ASP A 241 3.77 -45.51 -9.42
C ASP A 241 3.96 -45.59 -10.95
N VAL A 242 4.13 -44.43 -11.59
CA VAL A 242 4.75 -44.31 -12.90
C VAL A 242 5.70 -43.12 -12.90
N GLY A 243 6.95 -43.39 -12.54
CA GLY A 243 8.07 -42.52 -12.88
C GLY A 243 8.17 -42.35 -14.40
N LEU A 244 8.03 -41.12 -14.89
CA LEU A 244 8.38 -40.76 -16.27
C LEU A 244 9.19 -39.47 -16.31
N GLY A 245 10.29 -39.57 -17.06
CA GLY A 245 11.41 -38.64 -17.11
C GLY A 245 11.07 -37.23 -17.56
N TYR A 246 11.79 -36.28 -16.97
CA TYR A 246 11.90 -34.90 -17.40
C TYR A 246 12.23 -34.81 -18.89
N SER A 247 11.29 -34.32 -19.70
CA SER A 247 11.56 -33.72 -21.01
C SER A 247 11.12 -32.27 -20.95
N ASN A 248 12.06 -31.37 -21.24
CA ASN A 248 11.95 -29.92 -21.07
C ASN A 248 11.30 -29.22 -22.28
N ASP A 249 10.43 -29.93 -23.02
CA ASP A 249 10.15 -29.61 -24.43
C ASP A 249 8.70 -29.16 -24.76
N ASP A 250 7.82 -28.99 -23.76
CA ASP A 250 6.45 -28.50 -24.01
C ASP A 250 6.07 -27.37 -23.05
N ARG A 251 6.74 -26.22 -23.20
CA ARG A 251 6.28 -24.93 -22.64
C ARG A 251 5.50 -24.18 -23.73
N PRO A 252 4.16 -24.30 -23.81
CA PRO A 252 3.36 -23.58 -24.80
C PRO A 252 3.50 -22.06 -24.69
N GLU A 253 3.92 -21.56 -23.52
CA GLU A 253 4.23 -20.15 -23.28
C GLU A 253 5.49 -19.69 -24.00
N VAL A 254 6.50 -20.57 -24.14
CA VAL A 254 7.70 -20.32 -24.94
C VAL A 254 7.34 -20.33 -26.41
N GLN A 255 6.56 -21.30 -26.87
CA GLN A 255 6.09 -21.35 -28.27
C GLN A 255 5.26 -20.11 -28.64
N LEU A 256 4.41 -19.64 -27.73
CA LEU A 256 3.62 -18.42 -27.93
C LEU A 256 4.53 -17.19 -27.99
N ALA A 257 5.48 -17.04 -27.07
CA ALA A 257 6.46 -15.95 -27.09
C ALA A 257 7.37 -16.02 -28.34
N GLU A 258 7.78 -17.22 -28.76
CA GLU A 258 8.61 -17.46 -29.94
C GLU A 258 7.89 -17.09 -31.24
N SER A 259 6.56 -17.25 -31.31
CA SER A 259 5.77 -16.91 -32.51
C SER A 259 5.84 -15.44 -32.92
N TYR A 260 6.31 -14.55 -32.03
CA TYR A 260 6.44 -13.12 -32.28
C TYR A 260 7.81 -12.69 -32.81
N PHE A 261 8.82 -13.57 -32.80
CA PHE A 261 10.17 -13.25 -33.22
C PHE A 261 10.53 -14.02 -34.49
N ASP A 262 11.36 -13.43 -35.35
CA ASP A 262 11.92 -14.15 -36.49
C ASP A 262 13.09 -15.06 -36.09
N ALA A 263 13.57 -15.88 -37.04
CA ALA A 263 14.60 -16.87 -36.77
C ALA A 263 15.94 -16.26 -36.32
N ASP A 264 16.28 -15.04 -36.76
CA ASP A 264 17.53 -14.38 -36.41
C ASP A 264 17.41 -13.70 -35.03
N GLU A 265 16.27 -13.07 -34.75
CA GLU A 265 15.89 -12.54 -33.44
C GLU A 265 15.90 -13.66 -32.37
N LEU A 266 15.26 -14.81 -32.65
CA LEU A 266 15.23 -15.97 -31.75
C LEU A 266 16.62 -16.55 -31.50
N LYS A 267 17.47 -16.62 -32.53
CA LYS A 267 18.84 -17.11 -32.38
C LYS A 267 19.67 -16.22 -31.48
N PHE A 268 19.50 -14.89 -31.58
CA PHE A 268 20.15 -13.94 -30.68
C PHE A 268 19.61 -14.08 -29.25
N ILE A 269 18.29 -14.12 -29.09
CA ILE A 269 17.63 -14.28 -27.79
C ILE A 269 18.07 -15.57 -27.10
N ASN A 270 17.98 -16.71 -27.77
CA ASN A 270 18.34 -18.01 -27.17
C ASN A 270 19.83 -18.06 -26.78
N LYS A 271 20.70 -17.40 -27.55
CA LYS A 271 22.13 -17.32 -27.24
C LYS A 271 22.45 -16.47 -26.01
N HIS A 272 21.73 -15.38 -25.79
CA HIS A 272 22.06 -14.38 -24.76
C HIS A 272 21.18 -14.42 -23.51
N TYR A 273 19.93 -14.90 -23.65
CA TYR A 273 18.89 -14.87 -22.61
C TYR A 273 18.25 -16.24 -22.36
N GLY A 274 18.60 -17.26 -23.15
CA GLY A 274 18.14 -18.64 -22.97
C GLY A 274 16.87 -18.97 -23.75
N ASP A 275 15.77 -18.24 -23.52
CA ASP A 275 14.51 -18.39 -24.26
C ASP A 275 13.74 -17.06 -24.41
N SER A 276 12.80 -17.00 -25.35
CA SER A 276 11.98 -15.82 -25.68
C SER A 276 11.17 -15.30 -24.50
N LEU A 277 10.64 -16.19 -23.67
CA LEU A 277 9.89 -15.86 -22.47
C LEU A 277 10.79 -15.15 -21.44
N THR A 278 11.98 -15.69 -21.20
CA THR A 278 12.98 -15.13 -20.27
C THR A 278 13.47 -13.77 -20.73
N PHE A 279 13.67 -13.60 -22.04
CA PHE A 279 13.99 -12.30 -22.64
C PHE A 279 12.90 -11.27 -22.37
N MET A 280 11.63 -11.56 -22.71
CA MET A 280 10.52 -10.63 -22.49
C MET A 280 10.35 -10.27 -21.01
N ILE A 281 10.46 -11.25 -20.11
CA ILE A 281 10.41 -11.02 -18.66
C ILE A 281 11.55 -10.11 -18.17
N THR A 282 12.76 -10.27 -18.73
CA THR A 282 13.95 -9.47 -18.35
C THR A 282 13.72 -7.97 -18.57
N PHE A 283 12.94 -7.60 -19.59
CA PHE A 283 12.59 -6.22 -19.90
C PHE A 283 11.19 -5.80 -19.38
N GLY A 284 10.54 -6.65 -18.58
CA GLY A 284 9.22 -6.36 -17.99
C GLY A 284 8.04 -6.47 -18.96
N LEU A 285 8.23 -7.12 -20.11
CA LEU A 285 7.28 -7.21 -21.22
C LEU A 285 6.43 -8.49 -21.13
N LYS A 286 5.18 -8.42 -21.60
CA LYS A 286 4.21 -9.52 -21.54
C LYS A 286 3.99 -10.18 -22.90
N PHE A 287 4.36 -11.45 -23.02
CA PHE A 287 4.21 -12.26 -24.25
C PHE A 287 2.78 -12.49 -24.76
N TYR A 288 1.76 -12.12 -23.99
CA TYR A 288 0.34 -12.19 -24.37
C TYR A 288 -0.28 -10.82 -24.68
N LYS A 289 0.51 -9.74 -24.64
CA LYS A 289 0.06 -8.40 -25.04
C LYS A 289 0.74 -8.02 -26.35
N ALA A 290 -0.05 -7.72 -27.37
CA ALA A 290 0.47 -7.32 -28.68
C ALA A 290 1.42 -6.10 -28.61
N GLU A 291 1.06 -5.09 -27.80
CA GLU A 291 1.89 -3.89 -27.56
C GLU A 291 3.27 -4.25 -26.99
N ASP A 292 3.30 -5.08 -25.94
CA ASP A 292 4.55 -5.52 -25.30
C ASP A 292 5.36 -6.47 -26.22
N CYS A 293 4.70 -7.23 -27.11
CA CYS A 293 5.37 -8.05 -28.13
C CYS A 293 6.04 -7.17 -29.21
N GLU A 294 5.37 -6.11 -29.67
CA GLU A 294 5.96 -5.13 -30.59
C GLU A 294 7.15 -4.40 -29.96
N GLU A 295 7.02 -4.01 -28.69
CA GLU A 295 8.10 -3.41 -27.91
C GLU A 295 9.28 -4.37 -27.75
N ALA A 296 9.02 -5.65 -27.48
CA ALA A 296 10.05 -6.67 -27.37
C ALA A 296 10.85 -6.82 -28.66
N ARG A 297 10.18 -6.80 -29.84
CA ARG A 297 10.87 -6.82 -31.13
C ARG A 297 11.73 -5.57 -31.35
N SER A 298 11.22 -4.40 -30.98
CA SER A 298 12.01 -3.16 -31.04
C SER A 298 13.28 -3.26 -30.20
N ILE A 299 13.17 -3.81 -28.98
CA ILE A 299 14.31 -3.97 -28.06
C ILE A 299 15.33 -4.98 -28.62
N VAL A 300 14.89 -6.14 -29.13
CA VAL A 300 15.80 -7.10 -29.78
C VAL A 300 16.51 -6.47 -30.95
N GLY A 301 15.80 -5.75 -31.82
CA GLY A 301 16.36 -5.05 -32.98
C GLY A 301 17.47 -4.07 -32.58
N SER A 302 17.22 -3.23 -31.56
CA SER A 302 18.22 -2.29 -31.04
C SER A 302 19.43 -2.99 -30.39
N LEU A 303 19.24 -4.16 -29.78
CA LEU A 303 20.32 -4.94 -29.18
C LEU A 303 21.18 -5.69 -30.23
N MET A 304 20.58 -6.08 -31.36
CA MET A 304 21.27 -6.75 -32.47
C MET A 304 22.02 -5.77 -33.38
N HIS A 305 21.49 -4.55 -33.54
CA HIS A 305 22.07 -3.50 -34.36
C HIS A 305 22.16 -2.19 -33.54
N PRO A 306 23.12 -2.09 -32.60
CA PRO A 306 23.36 -0.82 -31.94
C PRO A 306 23.74 0.20 -33.01
N GLU A 307 23.00 1.31 -33.10
CA GLU A 307 23.28 2.38 -34.04
C GLU A 307 24.77 2.76 -33.93
N SER A 308 25.47 2.69 -35.05
CA SER A 308 26.82 3.24 -35.17
C SER A 308 26.70 4.75 -35.04
N ASP A 309 27.06 5.28 -33.87
CA ASP A 309 27.48 6.67 -33.71
C ASP A 309 28.70 6.90 -34.61
N ASP A 310 28.44 7.27 -35.87
CA ASP A 310 29.42 7.98 -36.69
C ASP A 310 29.57 9.38 -36.09
N ASN A 311 30.57 9.51 -35.21
CA ASN A 311 31.31 10.77 -35.09
C ASN A 311 32.11 10.96 -36.38
N ASP A 312 31.74 11.95 -37.18
CA ASP A 312 32.64 12.71 -38.05
C ASP A 312 32.06 14.12 -38.25
N ASP A 313 32.37 15.03 -37.31
CA ASP A 313 33.09 16.29 -37.54
C ASP A 313 33.40 17.02 -36.21
#